data_AF-A0AAV9VBB2-F1
#
_entry.id   AF-A0AAV9VBB2-F1
#
_cell.length_a   1.000
_cell.length_b   1.000
_cell.length_c   1.000
_cell.angle_alpha   90.00
_cell.angle_beta   90.00
_cell.angle_gamma   90.00
#
_symmetry.space_group_name_H-M   'P 1'
#
loop_
_entity.id
_entity.type
_entity.pdbx_description
1 polymer ?
#
loop_
_entity_poly.entity_id
_entity_poly.type
_entity_poly.pdbx_seq_one_letter_code
_entity_poly.pdbx_strand_id
1 'polypeptide(L)'
;MLQSILQRLQGRRPNPTPSTPEPAPANESPNVVRIDFNPASINKQSDSPLFQLPGELRNQIWAYALTPYLDTTRPYPEHSCYARPDYNAPRVTAVALLRTCKAIYQEAWYLPWLTAELGFYLTWAERRPDRVETVPDVQRILNHLAANDVDTTISHVRVFAQLCNLEDGFCLQDILNMKHFRPLEVTVTIRHTDFWSWENDASLTVGSNWVRRCAFPNSTQVVRVEFESLERKKASIDHIARQAVEHWEFKRRDGTKLTAKRGNMRTTPAKEGEESVVYDEGETEVMRWTGSSTWAGERWIRDEIASQPGKLQYYVKSVVWRVKAAESAAKDPEPAIDIADTAEPEAASQGDQDHDSDEESEELDEDFDSCWDEDYLPLIAPPETDGLRPAVVSVETTTLEELGCDDSMNADEVAMRVIQWQSEYPPPTSRALQSSFFTPAYHG
;
A
#
# COMPACT_ATOMS: atom_id res chain seq x y z
N MET A 1 -0.42 30.15 -1.85
CA MET A 1 0.84 29.52 -1.35
C MET A 1 1.03 28.11 -1.89
N LEU A 2 0.00 27.24 -1.91
CA LEU A 2 0.01 25.94 -2.62
C LEU A 2 0.29 26.06 -4.15
N GLN A 3 -0.30 27.04 -4.83
CA GLN A 3 0.04 27.32 -6.25
C GLN A 3 1.49 27.79 -6.43
N SER A 4 2.09 28.46 -5.44
CA SER A 4 3.48 28.94 -5.53
C SER A 4 4.52 27.83 -5.39
N ILE A 5 4.14 26.66 -4.85
CA ILE A 5 5.02 25.49 -4.76
C ILE A 5 4.89 24.67 -6.05
N LEU A 6 3.66 24.44 -6.55
CA LEU A 6 3.41 23.79 -7.83
C LEU A 6 4.05 24.56 -9.02
N GLN A 7 3.96 25.88 -9.02
CA GLN A 7 4.52 26.73 -10.08
C GLN A 7 6.06 26.85 -10.02
N ARG A 8 6.68 26.58 -8.86
CA ARG A 8 8.15 26.49 -8.71
C ARG A 8 8.72 25.12 -9.08
N LEU A 9 7.90 24.07 -9.05
CA LEU A 9 8.26 22.73 -9.54
C LEU A 9 8.14 22.61 -11.06
N GLN A 10 7.21 23.36 -11.68
CA GLN A 10 7.02 23.37 -13.14
C GLN A 10 8.00 24.29 -13.90
N GLY A 11 8.76 25.14 -13.20
CA GLY A 11 9.61 26.18 -13.81
C GLY A 11 11.12 25.89 -13.88
N ARG A 12 11.60 24.70 -13.52
CA ARG A 12 13.04 24.39 -13.59
C ARG A 12 13.45 23.89 -14.97
N ARG A 13 14.24 24.68 -15.71
CA ARG A 13 15.07 24.16 -16.81
C ARG A 13 16.07 23.13 -16.24
N PRO A 14 16.33 22.01 -16.93
CA PRO A 14 17.31 21.03 -16.49
C PRO A 14 18.72 21.62 -16.58
N ASN A 15 19.51 21.48 -15.51
CA ASN A 15 20.95 21.65 -15.57
C ASN A 15 21.56 20.51 -16.42
N PRO A 16 22.71 20.75 -17.10
CA PRO A 16 23.35 19.74 -17.94
C PRO A 16 23.74 18.51 -17.12
N THR A 17 23.31 17.35 -17.60
CA THR A 17 23.48 16.02 -17.03
C THR A 17 24.96 15.67 -16.85
N PRO A 18 25.41 15.23 -15.64
CA PRO A 18 26.56 14.34 -15.55
C PRO A 18 26.21 13.03 -16.26
N SER A 19 27.13 12.52 -17.06
CA SER A 19 27.00 11.28 -17.86
C SER A 19 26.17 10.20 -17.16
N THR A 20 25.00 9.93 -17.73
CA THR A 20 24.04 8.92 -17.29
C THR A 20 24.71 7.54 -17.30
N PRO A 21 24.74 6.80 -16.17
CA PRO A 21 24.95 5.36 -16.25
C PRO A 21 23.79 4.76 -17.06
N GLU A 22 24.16 3.90 -18.00
CA GLU A 22 23.30 3.16 -18.93
C GLU A 22 21.93 2.80 -18.31
N PRO A 23 20.80 3.10 -18.99
CA PRO A 23 19.49 2.78 -18.46
C PRO A 23 19.37 1.27 -18.28
N ALA A 24 19.00 0.85 -17.08
CA ALA A 24 18.63 -0.54 -16.81
C ALA A 24 17.56 -0.98 -17.84
N PRO A 25 17.64 -2.22 -18.35
CA PRO A 25 16.75 -2.67 -19.41
C PRO A 25 15.28 -2.51 -19.01
N ALA A 26 14.50 -2.06 -19.99
CA ALA A 26 13.06 -1.89 -19.88
C ALA A 26 12.39 -3.13 -19.30
N ASN A 27 11.34 -2.87 -18.54
CA ASN A 27 10.44 -3.77 -17.83
C ASN A 27 10.08 -5.05 -18.62
N GLU A 28 10.95 -6.07 -18.63
CA GLU A 28 10.57 -7.41 -19.03
C GLU A 28 9.62 -7.93 -17.97
N SER A 29 8.32 -8.02 -18.31
CA SER A 29 7.34 -8.69 -17.47
C SER A 29 7.91 -10.05 -17.04
N PRO A 30 7.82 -10.43 -15.75
CA PRO A 30 8.42 -11.65 -15.27
C PRO A 30 7.90 -12.81 -16.13
N ASN A 31 8.82 -13.57 -16.71
CA ASN A 31 8.48 -14.75 -17.49
C ASN A 31 7.99 -15.82 -16.50
N VAL A 32 6.67 -15.90 -16.32
CA VAL A 32 6.02 -16.77 -15.33
C VAL A 32 5.89 -18.20 -15.82
N VAL A 33 6.47 -18.58 -16.96
CA VAL A 33 6.22 -19.89 -17.56
C VAL A 33 6.93 -20.99 -16.75
N ARG A 34 6.14 -21.90 -16.17
CA ARG A 34 6.64 -23.18 -15.65
C ARG A 34 7.44 -23.90 -16.73
N ILE A 35 8.63 -24.36 -16.36
CA ILE A 35 9.46 -25.16 -17.24
C ILE A 35 9.00 -26.62 -17.13
N ASP A 36 8.43 -27.13 -18.22
CA ASP A 36 8.11 -28.54 -18.34
C ASP A 36 9.34 -29.35 -18.76
N PHE A 37 9.58 -30.44 -18.03
CA PHE A 37 10.65 -31.36 -18.35
C PHE A 37 10.07 -32.68 -18.85
N ASN A 38 10.74 -33.30 -19.82
CA ASN A 38 10.48 -34.70 -20.14
C ASN A 38 10.70 -35.55 -18.86
N PRO A 39 9.70 -36.32 -18.39
CA PRO A 39 9.81 -37.13 -17.17
C PRO A 39 11.02 -38.07 -17.16
N ALA A 40 11.38 -38.63 -18.32
CA ALA A 40 12.54 -39.51 -18.46
C ALA A 40 13.88 -38.79 -18.23
N SER A 41 13.90 -37.45 -18.33
CA SER A 41 15.09 -36.63 -18.16
C SER A 41 15.30 -36.15 -16.71
N ILE A 42 14.38 -36.49 -15.80
CA ILE A 42 14.42 -36.10 -14.40
C ILE A 42 15.12 -37.21 -13.61
N ASN A 43 16.33 -36.91 -13.15
CA ASN A 43 17.03 -37.79 -12.22
C ASN A 43 16.35 -37.72 -10.84
N LYS A 44 15.96 -38.87 -10.27
CA LYS A 44 15.26 -38.97 -8.97
C LYS A 44 16.12 -38.62 -7.76
N GLN A 45 17.43 -38.45 -7.95
CA GLN A 45 18.41 -38.10 -6.92
C GLN A 45 18.44 -39.09 -5.74
N SER A 46 18.24 -40.39 -6.00
CA SER A 46 18.13 -41.42 -4.95
C SER A 46 19.36 -41.53 -4.03
N ASP A 47 20.53 -41.11 -4.50
CA ASP A 47 21.77 -41.10 -3.73
C ASP A 47 21.92 -39.84 -2.84
N SER A 48 21.03 -38.86 -2.99
CA SER A 48 21.04 -37.64 -2.19
C SER A 48 20.32 -37.88 -0.85
N PRO A 49 20.96 -37.60 0.30
CA PRO A 49 20.29 -37.66 1.61
C PRO A 49 19.02 -36.82 1.67
N LEU A 50 18.97 -35.71 0.93
CA LEU A 50 17.81 -34.82 0.85
C LEU A 50 16.60 -35.51 0.21
N PHE A 51 16.81 -36.34 -0.82
CA PHE A 51 15.76 -37.09 -1.52
C PHE A 51 15.44 -38.45 -0.87
N GLN A 52 16.16 -38.81 0.19
CA GLN A 52 15.79 -39.93 1.08
C GLN A 52 14.77 -39.52 2.15
N LEU A 53 14.60 -38.21 2.39
CA LEU A 53 13.57 -37.69 3.29
C LEU A 53 12.17 -37.88 2.68
N PRO A 54 11.11 -38.03 3.49
CA PRO A 54 9.74 -37.92 3.04
C PRO A 54 9.45 -36.59 2.33
N GLY A 55 8.51 -36.59 1.37
CA GLY A 55 8.17 -35.40 0.59
C GLY A 55 7.69 -34.23 1.44
N GLU A 56 7.02 -34.52 2.56
CA GLU A 56 6.54 -33.54 3.52
C GLU A 56 7.69 -32.76 4.17
N LEU A 57 8.79 -33.44 4.52
CA LEU A 57 9.97 -32.79 5.08
C LEU A 57 10.71 -31.99 4.00
N ARG A 58 10.78 -32.50 2.77
CA ARG A 58 11.35 -31.75 1.65
C ARG A 58 10.56 -30.48 1.39
N ASN A 59 9.23 -30.54 1.38
CA ASN A 59 8.36 -29.37 1.19
C ASN A 59 8.60 -28.30 2.26
N GLN A 60 8.79 -28.70 3.52
CA GLN A 60 9.17 -27.75 4.58
C GLN A 60 10.54 -27.12 4.30
N ILE A 61 11.55 -27.93 3.94
CA ILE A 61 12.89 -27.42 3.58
C ILE A 61 12.81 -26.44 2.40
N TRP A 62 12.06 -26.78 1.35
CA TRP A 62 11.84 -25.92 0.20
C TRP A 62 11.17 -24.62 0.60
N ALA A 63 10.10 -24.67 1.41
CA ALA A 63 9.40 -23.50 1.88
C ALA A 63 10.35 -22.57 2.67
N TYR A 64 11.09 -23.11 3.64
CA TYR A 64 12.05 -22.32 4.41
C TYR A 64 13.16 -21.72 3.54
N ALA A 65 13.72 -22.50 2.61
CA ALA A 65 14.80 -22.04 1.74
C ALA A 65 14.35 -20.98 0.71
N LEU A 66 13.06 -20.99 0.36
CA LEU A 66 12.44 -20.07 -0.58
C LEU A 66 11.60 -18.99 0.11
N THR A 67 11.70 -18.86 1.44
CA THR A 67 11.11 -17.72 2.15
C THR A 67 11.83 -16.43 1.74
N PRO A 68 11.11 -15.36 1.38
CA PRO A 68 11.74 -14.10 1.05
C PRO A 68 12.44 -13.48 2.26
N TYR A 69 13.49 -12.73 1.99
CA TYR A 69 14.24 -11.95 2.97
C TYR A 69 14.54 -10.55 2.44
N LEU A 70 14.90 -9.63 3.34
CA LEU A 70 15.31 -8.28 2.96
C LEU A 70 16.72 -8.29 2.38
N ASP A 71 16.87 -7.80 1.16
CA ASP A 71 18.16 -7.65 0.50
C ASP A 71 18.90 -6.40 1.02
N THR A 72 19.54 -6.53 2.17
CA THR A 72 20.28 -5.43 2.83
C THR A 72 21.49 -4.95 2.05
N THR A 73 21.88 -5.62 0.96
CA THR A 73 22.93 -5.13 0.04
C THR A 73 22.45 -4.00 -0.86
N ARG A 74 21.12 -3.85 -1.01
CA ARG A 74 20.46 -2.80 -1.79
C ARG A 74 19.41 -2.08 -0.95
N PRO A 75 19.82 -1.38 0.12
CA PRO A 75 18.87 -0.66 0.96
C PRO A 75 18.18 0.45 0.18
N TYR A 76 16.93 0.72 0.54
CA TYR A 76 16.25 1.90 0.06
C TYR A 76 16.94 3.18 0.55
N PRO A 77 16.80 4.29 -0.18
CA PRO A 77 17.35 5.57 0.27
C PRO A 77 16.82 5.93 1.66
N GLU A 78 17.72 6.32 2.57
CA GLU A 78 17.36 6.66 3.96
C GLU A 78 16.31 7.79 4.05
N HIS A 79 16.33 8.71 3.07
CA HIS A 79 15.42 9.85 2.98
C HIS A 79 14.16 9.58 2.15
N SER A 80 13.81 8.30 1.93
CA SER A 80 12.55 7.93 1.28
C SER A 80 11.43 7.79 2.32
N CYS A 81 10.20 8.14 1.94
CA CYS A 81 9.04 7.98 2.82
C CYS A 81 8.52 6.53 2.91
N TYR A 82 9.10 5.59 2.15
CA TYR A 82 8.78 4.17 2.19
C TYR A 82 9.82 3.33 2.93
N ALA A 83 11.00 3.90 3.27
CA ALA A 83 11.95 3.23 4.15
C ALA A 83 11.43 3.23 5.59
N ARG A 84 11.04 2.05 6.07
CA ARG A 84 10.54 1.81 7.44
C ARG A 84 11.18 0.55 8.02
N PRO A 85 11.02 0.28 9.33
CA PRO A 85 11.44 -1.00 9.90
C PRO A 85 10.78 -2.13 9.12
N ASP A 86 11.55 -3.18 8.87
CA ASP A 86 11.14 -4.38 8.13
C ASP A 86 10.79 -4.18 6.63
N TYR A 87 10.94 -2.95 6.10
CA TYR A 87 10.81 -2.58 4.68
C TYR A 87 11.84 -1.50 4.31
N ASN A 88 13.08 -1.65 4.77
CA ASN A 88 14.18 -0.74 4.44
C ASN A 88 14.99 -1.20 3.21
N ALA A 89 14.59 -2.30 2.58
CA ALA A 89 15.20 -2.86 1.38
C ALA A 89 14.17 -3.69 0.60
N PRO A 90 14.43 -4.00 -0.68
CA PRO A 90 13.61 -4.94 -1.45
C PRO A 90 13.54 -6.32 -0.78
N ARG A 91 12.36 -6.93 -0.81
CA ARG A 91 12.21 -8.35 -0.47
C ARG A 91 12.58 -9.19 -1.68
N VAL A 92 13.43 -10.19 -1.47
CA VAL A 92 13.89 -11.08 -2.53
C VAL A 92 13.84 -12.53 -2.06
N THR A 93 13.63 -13.44 -3.00
CA THR A 93 13.66 -14.88 -2.75
C THR A 93 14.91 -15.49 -3.39
N ALA A 94 15.63 -16.32 -2.63
CA ALA A 94 16.82 -17.03 -3.12
C ALA A 94 16.46 -18.20 -4.05
N VAL A 95 16.09 -17.89 -5.30
CA VAL A 95 15.66 -18.88 -6.30
C VAL A 95 16.79 -19.76 -6.86
N ALA A 96 18.04 -19.61 -6.37
CA ALA A 96 19.17 -20.44 -6.76
C ALA A 96 18.91 -21.94 -6.52
N LEU A 97 18.16 -22.27 -5.46
CA LEU A 97 17.75 -23.63 -5.16
C LEU A 97 17.00 -24.29 -6.33
N LEU A 98 16.08 -23.57 -6.98
CA LEU A 98 15.28 -24.05 -8.11
C LEU A 98 16.12 -24.38 -9.34
N ARG A 99 17.36 -23.88 -9.42
CA ARG A 99 18.30 -24.12 -10.51
C ARG A 99 19.22 -25.32 -10.25
N THR A 100 19.14 -25.95 -9.08
CA THR A 100 20.05 -27.03 -8.67
C THR A 100 19.79 -28.31 -9.47
N CYS A 101 18.54 -28.76 -9.55
CA CYS A 101 18.16 -29.90 -10.38
C CYS A 101 16.66 -29.89 -10.73
N LYS A 102 16.28 -30.67 -11.75
CA LYS A 102 14.89 -30.77 -12.25
C LYS A 102 13.91 -31.32 -11.20
N ALA A 103 14.37 -32.22 -10.33
CA ALA A 103 13.52 -32.80 -9.29
C ALA A 103 13.10 -31.75 -8.25
N ILE A 104 14.05 -30.91 -7.81
CA ILE A 104 13.76 -29.78 -6.91
C ILE A 104 12.81 -28.80 -7.59
N TYR A 105 13.10 -28.42 -8.84
CA TYR A 105 12.21 -27.52 -9.57
C TYR A 105 10.77 -28.04 -9.65
N GLN A 106 10.57 -29.33 -9.98
CA GLN A 106 9.23 -29.93 -10.07
C GLN A 106 8.48 -29.90 -8.73
N GLU A 107 9.17 -30.05 -7.59
CA GLU A 107 8.54 -29.98 -6.27
C GLU A 107 8.30 -28.55 -5.77
N ALA A 108 9.08 -27.56 -6.22
CA ALA A 108 9.20 -26.28 -5.51
C ALA A 108 9.04 -25.01 -6.38
N TRP A 109 8.87 -25.12 -7.70
CA TRP A 109 8.88 -23.96 -8.61
C TRP A 109 7.88 -22.85 -8.25
N TYR A 110 6.75 -23.21 -7.64
CA TYR A 110 5.67 -22.29 -7.27
C TYR A 110 5.88 -21.64 -5.89
N LEU A 111 6.74 -22.21 -5.04
CA LEU A 111 6.91 -21.76 -3.66
C LEU A 111 7.37 -20.30 -3.52
N PRO A 112 8.24 -19.74 -4.38
CA PRO A 112 8.61 -18.32 -4.27
C PRO A 112 7.41 -17.37 -4.29
N TRP A 113 6.28 -17.79 -4.87
CA TRP A 113 5.04 -17.03 -4.87
C TRP A 113 4.22 -17.25 -3.59
N LEU A 114 4.09 -18.49 -3.13
CA LEU A 114 3.24 -18.80 -1.97
C LEU A 114 3.87 -18.39 -0.63
N THR A 115 5.21 -18.39 -0.56
CA THR A 115 5.96 -17.92 0.61
C THR A 115 6.16 -16.41 0.60
N ALA A 116 5.85 -15.73 -0.51
CA ALA A 116 5.97 -14.29 -0.62
C ALA A 116 4.90 -13.56 0.19
N GLU A 117 5.34 -12.50 0.88
CA GLU A 117 4.43 -11.41 1.23
C GLU A 117 4.30 -10.51 0.00
N LEU A 118 3.09 -10.38 -0.54
CA LEU A 118 2.84 -9.49 -1.68
C LEU A 118 2.60 -8.05 -1.19
N GLY A 119 3.36 -7.09 -1.72
CA GLY A 119 3.30 -5.68 -1.31
C GLY A 119 2.73 -4.74 -2.37
N PHE A 120 1.50 -4.27 -2.20
CA PHE A 120 0.91 -3.26 -3.09
C PHE A 120 1.12 -1.84 -2.56
N TYR A 121 1.28 -0.88 -3.47
CA TYR A 121 1.39 0.55 -3.16
C TYR A 121 0.30 1.33 -3.88
N LEU A 122 -0.74 1.72 -3.14
CA LEU A 122 -1.81 2.63 -3.58
C LEU A 122 -1.39 4.08 -3.28
N THR A 123 -0.35 4.52 -3.97
CA THR A 123 0.30 5.81 -3.73
C THR A 123 0.84 6.37 -5.04
N TRP A 124 1.16 7.67 -5.05
CA TRP A 124 1.97 8.25 -6.12
C TRP A 124 3.35 7.60 -6.23
N ALA A 125 3.95 7.68 -7.42
CA ALA A 125 5.13 6.91 -7.80
C ALA A 125 6.37 7.23 -6.94
N GLU A 126 6.55 8.49 -6.54
CA GLU A 126 7.65 8.94 -5.69
C GLU A 126 7.54 8.51 -4.23
N ARG A 127 6.42 7.87 -3.87
CA ARG A 127 6.09 7.44 -2.50
C ARG A 127 6.20 5.93 -2.28
N ARG A 128 6.72 5.23 -3.28
CA ARG A 128 6.93 3.79 -3.31
C ARG A 128 8.30 3.47 -3.93
N PRO A 129 8.83 2.25 -3.71
CA PRO A 129 9.99 1.79 -4.46
C PRO A 129 9.73 1.76 -5.99
N ASP A 130 10.79 1.76 -6.79
CA ASP A 130 10.67 1.69 -8.26
C ASP A 130 10.04 0.37 -8.73
N ARG A 131 10.34 -0.72 -8.03
CA ARG A 131 9.82 -2.06 -8.31
C ARG A 131 8.76 -2.40 -7.27
N VAL A 132 7.53 -2.52 -7.73
CA VAL A 132 6.37 -2.87 -6.89
C VAL A 132 5.47 -3.84 -7.63
N GLU A 133 4.70 -4.57 -6.87
CA GLU A 133 3.65 -5.45 -7.33
C GLU A 133 2.51 -4.62 -7.94
N THR A 134 2.09 -5.02 -9.15
CA THR A 134 0.94 -4.44 -9.84
C THR A 134 -0.16 -5.48 -9.96
N VAL A 135 -1.41 -5.02 -10.01
CA VAL A 135 -2.56 -5.91 -10.23
C VAL A 135 -2.41 -6.74 -11.53
N PRO A 136 -2.05 -6.16 -12.69
CA PRO A 136 -1.87 -6.94 -13.92
C PRO A 136 -0.78 -8.00 -13.81
N ASP A 137 0.36 -7.68 -13.18
CA ASP A 137 1.46 -8.64 -13.06
C ASP A 137 1.09 -9.79 -12.13
N VAL A 138 0.57 -9.47 -10.94
CA VAL A 138 0.13 -10.49 -9.96
C VAL A 138 -1.01 -11.34 -10.54
N GLN A 139 -1.96 -10.74 -11.27
CA GLN A 139 -3.03 -11.48 -11.93
C GLN A 139 -2.49 -12.49 -12.95
N ARG A 140 -1.49 -12.11 -13.75
CA ARG A 140 -0.84 -13.01 -14.72
C ARG A 140 -0.25 -14.23 -14.01
N ILE A 141 0.37 -14.01 -12.85
CA ILE A 141 0.96 -15.06 -12.03
C ILE A 141 -0.12 -15.98 -11.44
N LEU A 142 -1.15 -15.41 -10.85
CA LEU A 142 -2.26 -16.16 -10.28
C LEU A 142 -2.96 -17.04 -11.32
N ASN A 143 -3.18 -16.52 -12.52
CA ASN A 143 -3.73 -17.29 -13.64
C ASN A 143 -2.81 -18.45 -14.01
N HIS A 144 -1.49 -18.23 -14.05
CA HIS A 144 -0.53 -19.28 -14.36
C HIS A 144 -0.48 -20.38 -13.29
N LEU A 145 -0.50 -20.00 -12.00
CA LEU A 145 -0.55 -20.94 -10.89
C LEU A 145 -1.84 -21.77 -10.92
N ALA A 146 -2.99 -21.11 -11.10
CA ALA A 146 -4.28 -21.78 -11.19
C ALA A 146 -4.37 -22.74 -12.39
N ALA A 147 -3.84 -22.35 -13.55
CA ALA A 147 -3.79 -23.21 -14.74
C ALA A 147 -2.87 -24.44 -14.57
N ASN A 148 -2.05 -24.47 -13.52
CA ASN A 148 -1.18 -25.58 -13.16
C ASN A 148 -1.63 -26.29 -11.87
N ASP A 149 -2.91 -26.13 -11.47
CA ASP A 149 -3.52 -26.74 -10.29
C ASP A 149 -2.79 -26.42 -8.97
N VAL A 150 -2.12 -25.27 -8.91
CA VAL A 150 -1.46 -24.80 -7.68
C VAL A 150 -2.47 -24.04 -6.82
N ASP A 151 -2.54 -24.38 -5.53
CA ASP A 151 -3.30 -23.59 -4.55
C ASP A 151 -2.67 -22.19 -4.42
N THR A 152 -3.43 -21.17 -4.80
CA THR A 152 -3.03 -19.76 -4.78
C THR A 152 -3.27 -19.08 -3.44
N THR A 153 -3.42 -19.84 -2.36
CA THR A 153 -3.53 -19.31 -1.02
C THR A 153 -2.25 -18.59 -0.61
N ILE A 154 -2.38 -17.29 -0.32
CA ILE A 154 -1.27 -16.40 0.04
C ILE A 154 -1.36 -16.13 1.54
N SER A 155 -0.24 -16.32 2.25
CA SER A 155 -0.24 -16.17 3.71
C SER A 155 -0.51 -14.73 4.13
N HIS A 156 0.14 -13.77 3.49
CA HIS A 156 0.04 -12.36 3.86
C HIS A 156 0.17 -11.43 2.65
N VAL A 157 -0.74 -10.47 2.56
CA VAL A 157 -0.70 -9.36 1.61
C VAL A 157 -0.62 -8.06 2.41
N ARG A 158 0.23 -7.15 1.96
CA ARG A 158 0.33 -5.81 2.51
C ARG A 158 0.00 -4.77 1.45
N VAL A 159 -0.72 -3.74 1.84
CA VAL A 159 -1.10 -2.60 1.01
C VAL A 159 -0.67 -1.33 1.73
N PHE A 160 0.30 -0.61 1.18
CA PHE A 160 0.62 0.75 1.61
C PHE A 160 -0.29 1.71 0.86
N ALA A 161 -1.05 2.54 1.58
CA ALA A 161 -2.12 3.30 0.97
C ALA A 161 -2.11 4.76 1.40
N GLN A 162 -2.06 5.64 0.41
CA GLN A 162 -2.34 7.06 0.57
C GLN A 162 -3.86 7.24 0.69
N LEU A 163 -4.31 8.11 1.60
CA LEU A 163 -5.76 8.27 1.86
C LEU A 163 -6.56 8.65 0.61
N CYS A 164 -5.99 9.44 -0.30
CA CYS A 164 -6.64 9.80 -1.56
C CYS A 164 -6.95 8.60 -2.47
N ASN A 165 -6.11 7.56 -2.46
CA ASN A 165 -6.33 6.34 -3.23
C ASN A 165 -7.00 5.23 -2.42
N LEU A 166 -7.07 5.38 -1.10
CA LEU A 166 -7.71 4.42 -0.22
C LEU A 166 -9.19 4.72 -0.02
N GLU A 167 -9.54 5.97 0.31
CA GLU A 167 -10.79 6.28 0.99
C GLU A 167 -12.03 5.98 0.16
N ASP A 168 -12.00 6.15 -1.16
CA ASP A 168 -13.10 5.75 -2.03
C ASP A 168 -13.27 4.24 -2.13
N GLY A 169 -12.24 3.45 -1.83
CA GLY A 169 -12.22 1.99 -1.88
C GLY A 169 -12.04 1.37 -3.27
N PHE A 170 -12.00 2.13 -4.37
CA PHE A 170 -11.91 1.57 -5.71
C PHE A 170 -10.57 0.86 -5.93
N CYS A 171 -9.45 1.56 -5.69
CA CYS A 171 -8.12 1.00 -5.91
C CYS A 171 -7.84 -0.24 -5.02
N LEU A 172 -8.32 -0.22 -3.78
CA LEU A 172 -8.20 -1.39 -2.90
C LEU A 172 -9.09 -2.54 -3.41
N GLN A 173 -10.31 -2.25 -3.85
CA GLN A 173 -11.19 -3.27 -4.40
C GLN A 173 -10.62 -3.93 -5.66
N ASP A 174 -9.89 -3.20 -6.50
CA ASP A 174 -9.22 -3.75 -7.69
C ASP A 174 -8.20 -4.83 -7.33
N ILE A 175 -7.40 -4.59 -6.28
CA ILE A 175 -6.48 -5.61 -5.73
C ILE A 175 -7.29 -6.82 -5.24
N LEU A 176 -8.35 -6.58 -4.47
CA LEU A 176 -9.18 -7.67 -3.92
C LEU A 176 -9.91 -8.45 -5.02
N ASN A 177 -10.17 -7.82 -6.19
CA ASN A 177 -10.86 -8.36 -7.37
C ASN A 177 -10.06 -9.30 -8.25
N MET A 178 -8.75 -9.44 -8.02
CA MET A 178 -7.96 -10.40 -8.77
C MET A 178 -8.54 -11.82 -8.71
N LYS A 179 -8.63 -12.48 -9.86
CA LYS A 179 -9.04 -13.88 -9.99
C LYS A 179 -7.99 -14.78 -9.35
N HIS A 180 -8.45 -15.83 -8.67
CA HIS A 180 -7.62 -16.75 -7.89
C HIS A 180 -6.83 -16.09 -6.74
N PHE A 181 -7.11 -14.83 -6.40
CA PHE A 181 -6.45 -14.17 -5.28
C PHE A 181 -7.06 -14.63 -3.95
N ARG A 182 -6.27 -15.36 -3.16
CA ARG A 182 -6.72 -16.02 -1.94
C ARG A 182 -5.86 -15.64 -0.71
N PRO A 183 -5.79 -14.36 -0.32
CA PRO A 183 -5.04 -13.96 0.87
C PRO A 183 -5.71 -14.43 2.16
N LEU A 184 -4.90 -14.87 3.13
CA LEU A 184 -5.35 -15.21 4.49
C LEU A 184 -5.32 -13.98 5.41
N GLU A 185 -4.25 -13.19 5.37
CA GLU A 185 -4.14 -11.89 6.07
C GLU A 185 -3.94 -10.77 5.05
N VAL A 186 -4.67 -9.66 5.25
CA VAL A 186 -4.44 -8.41 4.50
C VAL A 186 -4.14 -7.29 5.50
N THR A 187 -2.97 -6.67 5.37
CA THR A 187 -2.60 -5.48 6.15
C THR A 187 -2.69 -4.24 5.27
N VAL A 188 -3.46 -3.24 5.70
CA VAL A 188 -3.46 -1.89 5.11
C VAL A 188 -2.64 -0.97 6.02
N THR A 189 -1.56 -0.37 5.51
CA THR A 189 -0.71 0.57 6.24
C THR A 189 -0.90 1.98 5.70
N ILE A 190 -1.34 2.90 6.57
CA ILE A 190 -1.43 4.33 6.28
C ILE A 190 -0.26 5.00 7.01
N ARG A 191 0.78 5.37 6.25
CA ARG A 191 2.00 6.01 6.79
C ARG A 191 1.74 7.45 7.22
N HIS A 192 2.65 8.02 8.03
CA HIS A 192 2.56 9.42 8.44
C HIS A 192 2.32 10.36 7.26
N THR A 193 3.09 10.15 6.19
CA THR A 193 3.07 10.98 5.00
C THR A 193 1.82 10.72 4.14
N ASP A 194 1.12 9.62 4.35
CA ASP A 194 -0.01 9.17 3.52
C ASP A 194 -1.37 9.74 3.99
N PHE A 195 -1.37 10.47 5.11
CA PHE A 195 -2.52 11.24 5.59
C PHE A 195 -2.74 12.52 4.76
N TRP A 196 -3.99 12.97 4.70
CA TRP A 196 -4.36 14.24 4.10
C TRP A 196 -3.63 15.42 4.75
N SER A 197 -3.01 16.27 3.93
CA SER A 197 -2.35 17.52 4.37
C SER A 197 -1.34 17.34 5.51
N TRP A 198 -0.67 16.19 5.56
CA TRP A 198 0.29 15.83 6.61
C TRP A 198 1.44 16.85 6.72
N GLU A 199 1.85 17.47 5.59
CA GLU A 199 2.89 18.51 5.52
C GLU A 199 2.54 19.70 6.43
N ASN A 200 1.26 20.09 6.42
CA ASN A 200 0.74 21.29 7.06
C ASN A 200 0.37 21.08 8.53
N ASP A 201 0.79 19.97 9.13
CA ASP A 201 0.39 19.58 10.48
C ASP A 201 -1.13 19.42 10.68
N ALA A 202 -1.87 19.11 9.62
CA ALA A 202 -3.32 18.98 9.72
C ALA A 202 -3.75 17.91 10.73
N SER A 203 -4.98 18.05 11.25
CA SER A 203 -5.62 17.03 12.08
C SER A 203 -5.72 15.73 11.32
N LEU A 204 -5.39 14.62 11.98
CA LEU A 204 -5.47 13.29 11.37
C LEU A 204 -6.91 12.81 11.38
N THR A 205 -7.41 12.42 10.21
CA THR A 205 -8.72 11.79 10.02
C THR A 205 -8.60 10.70 8.97
N VAL A 206 -9.45 9.67 9.06
CA VAL A 206 -9.54 8.61 8.06
C VAL A 206 -11.01 8.37 7.73
N GLY A 207 -11.37 8.56 6.46
CA GLY A 207 -12.69 8.24 5.93
C GLY A 207 -12.93 6.73 5.90
N SER A 208 -14.14 6.31 6.25
CA SER A 208 -14.52 4.88 6.34
C SER A 208 -15.27 4.35 5.11
N ASN A 209 -15.26 5.08 3.99
CA ASN A 209 -15.96 4.67 2.77
C ASN A 209 -15.45 3.32 2.23
N TRP A 210 -14.14 3.15 2.12
CA TRP A 210 -13.50 1.88 1.74
C TRP A 210 -13.86 0.71 2.65
N VAL A 211 -14.02 0.93 3.96
CA VAL A 211 -14.46 -0.11 4.91
C VAL A 211 -15.84 -0.66 4.51
N ARG A 212 -16.75 0.22 4.09
CA ARG A 212 -18.12 -0.15 3.69
C ARG A 212 -18.20 -0.74 2.30
N ARG A 213 -17.38 -0.22 1.37
CA ARG A 213 -17.42 -0.59 -0.05
C ARG A 213 -16.66 -1.88 -0.30
N CYS A 214 -15.47 -2.03 0.24
CA CYS A 214 -14.60 -3.15 -0.08
C CYS A 214 -15.17 -4.49 0.42
N ALA A 215 -15.07 -5.51 -0.41
CA ALA A 215 -15.39 -6.90 -0.10
C ALA A 215 -14.13 -7.76 -0.26
N PHE A 216 -13.67 -8.31 0.86
CA PHE A 216 -12.47 -9.14 0.90
C PHE A 216 -12.74 -10.55 0.31
N PRO A 217 -11.72 -11.21 -0.26
CA PRO A 217 -11.83 -12.60 -0.69
C PRO A 217 -12.30 -13.53 0.44
N ASN A 218 -12.99 -14.61 0.08
CA ASN A 218 -13.54 -15.58 1.05
C ASN A 218 -12.47 -16.23 1.94
N SER A 219 -11.23 -16.27 1.46
CA SER A 219 -10.08 -16.80 2.20
C SER A 219 -9.62 -15.91 3.36
N THR A 220 -9.94 -14.60 3.34
CA THR A 220 -9.32 -13.61 4.23
C THR A 220 -9.78 -13.74 5.68
N GLN A 221 -8.96 -14.38 6.54
CA GLN A 221 -9.24 -14.60 7.96
C GLN A 221 -8.97 -13.36 8.81
N VAL A 222 -8.02 -12.51 8.38
CA VAL A 222 -7.54 -11.39 9.16
C VAL A 222 -7.41 -10.15 8.27
N VAL A 223 -7.98 -9.04 8.74
CA VAL A 223 -7.69 -7.70 8.21
C VAL A 223 -6.99 -6.91 9.31
N ARG A 224 -5.84 -6.33 9.00
CA ARG A 224 -5.09 -5.45 9.90
C ARG A 224 -5.01 -4.07 9.30
N VAL A 225 -5.19 -3.05 10.11
CA VAL A 225 -4.96 -1.66 9.69
C VAL A 225 -3.91 -1.04 10.60
N GLU A 226 -2.83 -0.54 10.01
CA GLU A 226 -1.75 0.16 10.69
C GLU A 226 -1.90 1.67 10.46
N PHE A 227 -2.14 2.42 11.52
CA PHE A 227 -2.17 3.88 11.52
C PHE A 227 -0.83 4.40 12.04
N GLU A 228 0.01 4.93 11.15
CA GLU A 228 1.32 5.47 11.51
C GLU A 228 1.33 6.99 11.46
N SER A 229 1.84 7.62 12.51
CA SER A 229 2.16 9.05 12.50
C SER A 229 3.28 9.35 13.49
N LEU A 230 3.53 10.63 13.76
CA LEU A 230 4.53 11.07 14.71
C LEU A 230 4.07 10.78 16.16
N GLU A 231 4.99 10.50 17.07
CA GLU A 231 4.71 10.27 18.49
C GLU A 231 3.98 11.45 19.14
N ARG A 232 4.24 12.69 18.70
CA ARG A 232 3.50 13.88 19.15
C ARG A 232 2.01 13.85 18.76
N LYS A 233 1.64 13.09 17.73
CA LYS A 233 0.26 12.89 17.25
C LYS A 233 -0.38 11.59 17.76
N LYS A 234 0.24 10.88 18.72
CA LYS A 234 -0.28 9.60 19.22
C LYS A 234 -1.72 9.68 19.71
N ALA A 235 -2.13 10.77 20.35
CA ALA A 235 -3.50 10.93 20.84
C ALA A 235 -4.54 10.92 19.71
N SER A 236 -4.19 11.51 18.55
CA SER A 236 -5.03 11.47 17.35
C SER A 236 -5.07 10.06 16.76
N ILE A 237 -3.93 9.36 16.69
CA ILE A 237 -3.89 7.97 16.23
C ILE A 237 -4.69 7.04 17.16
N ASP A 238 -4.55 7.20 18.47
CA ASP A 238 -5.33 6.47 19.47
C ASP A 238 -6.83 6.73 19.32
N HIS A 239 -7.20 7.98 19.00
CA HIS A 239 -8.59 8.33 18.73
C HIS A 239 -9.13 7.65 17.46
N ILE A 240 -8.39 7.70 16.35
CA ILE A 240 -8.75 7.03 15.09
C ILE A 240 -8.88 5.52 15.31
N ALA A 241 -7.90 4.90 15.96
CA ALA A 241 -7.91 3.46 16.22
C ALA A 241 -9.12 3.05 17.08
N ARG A 242 -9.49 3.85 18.08
CA ARG A 242 -10.69 3.62 18.90
C ARG A 242 -11.96 3.69 18.05
N GLN A 243 -12.13 4.73 17.24
CA GLN A 243 -13.28 4.85 16.35
C GLN A 243 -13.36 3.70 15.35
N ALA A 244 -12.20 3.24 14.84
CA ALA A 244 -12.13 2.08 13.96
C ALA A 244 -12.60 0.80 14.67
N VAL A 245 -12.13 0.54 15.90
CA VAL A 245 -12.60 -0.61 16.70
C VAL A 245 -14.10 -0.55 16.96
N GLU A 246 -14.63 0.63 17.26
CA GLU A 246 -16.03 0.83 17.64
C GLU A 246 -16.98 0.67 16.45
N HIS A 247 -16.59 1.15 15.27
CA HIS A 247 -17.51 1.38 14.14
C HIS A 247 -17.16 0.63 12.86
N TRP A 248 -15.93 0.13 12.68
CA TRP A 248 -15.55 -0.54 11.44
C TRP A 248 -15.83 -2.03 11.51
N GLU A 249 -16.48 -2.52 10.47
CA GLU A 249 -16.72 -3.92 10.20
C GLU A 249 -16.40 -4.18 8.73
N PHE A 250 -15.48 -5.09 8.47
CA PHE A 250 -15.14 -5.49 7.11
C PHE A 250 -16.02 -6.68 6.70
N LYS A 251 -16.32 -6.78 5.41
CA LYS A 251 -17.08 -7.90 4.83
C LYS A 251 -16.22 -8.71 3.89
N ARG A 252 -16.42 -10.03 3.88
CA ARG A 252 -16.01 -10.91 2.79
C ARG A 252 -17.07 -10.93 1.69
N ARG A 253 -16.71 -11.44 0.52
CA ARG A 253 -17.66 -11.68 -0.58
C ARG A 253 -18.76 -12.68 -0.23
N ASP A 254 -18.46 -13.68 0.61
CA ASP A 254 -19.44 -14.63 1.14
C ASP A 254 -20.38 -14.03 2.21
N GLY A 255 -20.27 -12.73 2.52
CA GLY A 255 -21.08 -12.05 3.51
C GLY A 255 -20.57 -12.18 4.96
N THR A 256 -19.53 -12.98 5.20
CA THR A 256 -18.90 -13.11 6.52
C THR A 256 -18.32 -11.76 6.96
N LYS A 257 -18.59 -11.39 8.21
CA LYS A 257 -18.12 -10.16 8.83
C LYS A 257 -16.83 -10.38 9.62
N LEU A 258 -15.89 -9.43 9.51
CA LEU A 258 -14.71 -9.35 10.35
C LEU A 258 -14.85 -8.19 11.33
N THR A 259 -14.66 -8.47 12.62
CA THR A 259 -14.85 -7.51 13.71
C THR A 259 -13.58 -7.38 14.55
N ALA A 260 -13.28 -6.18 15.02
CA ALA A 260 -12.16 -5.94 15.94
C ALA A 260 -12.52 -6.15 17.42
N LYS A 261 -13.82 -6.19 17.74
CA LYS A 261 -14.31 -6.40 19.10
C LYS A 261 -14.08 -7.84 19.50
N ARG A 262 -13.40 -8.07 20.64
CA ARG A 262 -13.37 -9.40 21.25
C ARG A 262 -14.75 -9.69 21.84
N GLY A 263 -15.19 -10.94 21.74
CA GLY A 263 -16.52 -11.37 22.19
C GLY A 263 -16.71 -11.40 23.71
N ASN A 264 -15.77 -10.88 24.51
CA ASN A 264 -15.83 -11.01 25.96
C ASN A 264 -16.41 -9.75 26.59
N MET A 265 -17.74 -9.66 26.60
CA MET A 265 -18.45 -8.66 27.40
C MET A 265 -17.98 -8.72 28.87
N ARG A 266 -17.09 -7.79 29.28
CA ARG A 266 -16.76 -7.57 30.70
C ARG A 266 -17.73 -6.54 31.27
N THR A 267 -18.81 -7.00 31.89
CA THR A 267 -19.57 -6.19 32.84
C THR A 267 -18.67 -5.86 34.03
N THR A 268 -18.21 -4.60 34.11
CA THR A 268 -17.70 -4.07 35.37
C THR A 268 -18.88 -3.71 36.25
N PRO A 269 -18.88 -4.04 37.56
CA PRO A 269 -19.91 -3.58 38.46
C PRO A 269 -19.84 -2.06 38.54
N ALA A 270 -20.85 -1.39 38.00
CA ALA A 270 -21.01 0.05 38.10
C ALA A 270 -21.07 0.46 39.59
N LYS A 271 -20.38 1.54 39.95
CA LYS A 271 -20.83 2.33 41.09
C LYS A 271 -22.21 2.86 40.73
N GLU A 272 -23.17 2.72 41.65
CA GLU A 272 -24.59 3.04 41.46
C GLU A 272 -24.82 4.31 40.63
N GLY A 273 -25.42 4.17 39.44
CA GLY A 273 -26.01 5.28 38.69
C GLY A 273 -25.83 5.29 37.17
N GLU A 274 -24.77 4.71 36.62
CA GLU A 274 -24.55 4.67 35.17
C GLU A 274 -23.95 3.32 34.73
N GLU A 275 -24.70 2.54 33.93
CA GLU A 275 -24.14 1.44 33.15
C GLU A 275 -23.21 2.03 32.08
N SER A 276 -21.92 2.15 32.41
CA SER A 276 -20.91 2.42 31.40
C SER A 276 -20.52 1.09 30.77
N VAL A 277 -21.10 0.77 29.60
CA VAL A 277 -20.66 -0.35 28.76
C VAL A 277 -19.25 -0.02 28.28
N VAL A 278 -18.24 -0.57 28.94
CA VAL A 278 -16.86 -0.53 28.46
C VAL A 278 -16.75 -1.58 27.36
N TYR A 279 -16.73 -1.13 26.10
CA TYR A 279 -16.45 -2.03 24.99
C TYR A 279 -15.07 -2.67 25.18
N ASP A 280 -15.02 -3.98 24.96
CA ASP A 280 -13.78 -4.76 24.95
C ASP A 280 -12.72 -4.05 24.09
N GLU A 281 -11.54 -3.80 24.66
CA GLU A 281 -10.41 -3.25 23.94
C GLU A 281 -10.13 -4.16 22.74
N GLY A 282 -10.32 -3.64 21.52
CA GLY A 282 -10.06 -4.40 20.30
C GLY A 282 -8.63 -4.96 20.28
N GLU A 283 -8.38 -5.99 19.50
CA GLU A 283 -7.02 -6.52 19.34
C GLU A 283 -6.15 -5.43 18.68
N THR A 284 -5.30 -4.79 19.48
CA THR A 284 -4.42 -3.71 19.05
C THR A 284 -2.98 -3.94 19.44
N GLU A 285 -2.07 -3.42 18.64
CA GLU A 285 -0.62 -3.48 18.86
C GLU A 285 -0.03 -2.09 18.62
N VAL A 286 1.02 -1.76 19.37
CA VAL A 286 1.74 -0.50 19.20
C VAL A 286 3.18 -0.77 18.84
N MET A 287 3.64 -0.17 17.74
CA MET A 287 5.04 -0.19 17.32
C MET A 287 5.57 1.25 17.31
N ARG A 288 6.83 1.43 17.71
CA ARG A 288 7.52 2.72 17.69
C ARG A 288 8.84 2.56 16.99
N TRP A 289 9.20 3.56 16.21
CA TRP A 289 10.46 3.54 15.48
C TRP A 289 10.94 4.96 15.16
N THR A 290 12.19 5.06 14.70
CA THR A 290 12.78 6.34 14.29
C THR A 290 13.21 6.31 12.83
N GLY A 291 12.92 7.38 12.11
CA GLY A 291 13.26 7.51 10.69
C GLY A 291 13.82 8.88 10.36
N SER A 292 14.24 9.08 9.12
CA SER A 292 14.73 10.38 8.67
C SER A 292 13.64 11.45 8.76
N SER A 293 14.02 12.67 9.13
CA SER A 293 13.18 13.87 8.99
C SER A 293 13.27 14.52 7.61
N THR A 294 14.05 13.93 6.71
CA THR A 294 14.23 14.44 5.35
C THR A 294 13.51 13.56 4.35
N TRP A 295 12.69 14.18 3.50
CA TRP A 295 12.07 13.52 2.36
C TRP A 295 11.99 14.50 1.18
N ALA A 296 12.24 14.00 -0.04
CA ALA A 296 12.22 14.78 -1.28
C ALA A 296 13.11 16.05 -1.26
N GLY A 297 14.21 16.02 -0.51
CA GLY A 297 15.15 17.15 -0.36
C GLY A 297 14.72 18.19 0.67
N GLU A 298 13.57 17.99 1.30
CA GLU A 298 13.01 18.88 2.31
C GLU A 298 13.12 18.25 3.71
N ARG A 299 13.34 19.08 4.75
CA ARG A 299 13.63 18.62 6.12
C ARG A 299 12.62 19.16 7.13
N TRP A 300 11.89 18.27 7.80
CA TRP A 300 10.82 18.62 8.74
C TRP A 300 11.34 18.88 10.15
N ILE A 301 12.03 20.02 10.31
CA ILE A 301 12.64 20.45 11.58
C ILE A 301 11.62 20.53 12.71
N ARG A 302 10.38 20.98 12.42
CA ARG A 302 9.28 21.06 13.40
C ARG A 302 9.07 19.75 14.16
N ASP A 303 9.25 18.63 13.47
CA ASP A 303 8.84 17.30 13.93
C ASP A 303 9.99 16.48 14.50
N GLU A 304 11.20 17.03 14.50
CA GLU A 304 12.39 16.33 14.95
C GLU A 304 12.40 16.05 16.45
N ILE A 305 13.06 14.94 16.79
CA ILE A 305 13.40 14.64 18.17
C ILE A 305 14.42 15.68 18.63
N ALA A 306 14.09 16.45 19.67
CA ALA A 306 14.95 17.53 20.16
C ALA A 306 16.38 17.07 20.53
N SER A 307 16.54 15.82 20.98
CA SER A 307 17.84 15.22 21.31
C SER A 307 18.54 14.54 20.13
N GLN A 308 17.89 14.40 18.97
CA GLN A 308 18.43 13.71 17.79
C GLN A 308 18.02 14.45 16.50
N PRO A 309 18.74 15.53 16.13
CA PRO A 309 18.49 16.24 14.89
C PRO A 309 18.54 15.31 13.68
N GLY A 310 17.65 15.53 12.72
CA GLY A 310 17.53 14.70 11.52
C GLY A 310 16.67 13.44 11.68
N LYS A 311 16.10 13.19 12.88
CA LYS A 311 15.26 12.02 13.16
C LYS A 311 13.86 12.40 13.62
N LEU A 312 12.88 11.64 13.13
CA LEU A 312 11.49 11.68 13.57
C LEU A 312 11.19 10.48 14.47
N GLN A 313 10.36 10.67 15.49
CA GLN A 313 9.83 9.57 16.30
C GLN A 313 8.44 9.19 15.79
N TYR A 314 8.30 7.97 15.29
CA TYR A 314 7.05 7.41 14.80
C TYR A 314 6.34 6.58 15.87
N TYR A 315 5.01 6.63 15.80
CA TYR A 315 4.05 5.87 16.57
C TYR A 315 3.08 5.21 15.60
N VAL A 316 3.05 3.88 15.61
CA VAL A 316 2.17 3.05 14.79
C VAL A 316 1.20 2.34 15.72
N LYS A 317 -0.10 2.48 15.46
CA LYS A 317 -1.12 1.67 16.12
C LYS A 317 -1.79 0.76 15.11
N SER A 318 -1.69 -0.53 15.36
CA SER A 318 -2.32 -1.58 14.57
C SER A 318 -3.64 -1.98 15.22
N VAL A 319 -4.67 -2.19 14.42
CA VAL A 319 -5.96 -2.77 14.84
C VAL A 319 -6.21 -4.01 14.00
N VAL A 320 -6.73 -5.08 14.61
CA VAL A 320 -6.95 -6.38 13.96
C VAL A 320 -8.44 -6.74 13.97
N TRP A 321 -8.97 -7.04 12.79
CA TRP A 321 -10.31 -7.58 12.58
C TRP A 321 -10.20 -9.05 12.16
N ARG A 322 -10.94 -9.91 12.85
CA ARG A 322 -10.97 -11.35 12.57
C ARG A 322 -12.40 -11.76 12.24
N VAL A 323 -12.55 -12.86 11.51
CA VAL A 323 -13.85 -13.52 11.38
C VAL A 323 -14.43 -13.77 12.75
N LYS A 324 -15.68 -13.37 12.97
CA LYS A 324 -16.39 -13.71 14.19
C LYS A 324 -16.47 -15.24 14.27
N ALA A 325 -15.88 -15.85 15.29
CA ALA A 325 -16.09 -17.27 15.56
C ALA A 325 -17.61 -17.49 15.62
N ALA A 326 -18.14 -18.40 14.79
CA ALA A 326 -19.55 -18.73 14.83
C ALA A 326 -19.89 -19.14 16.27
N GLU A 327 -20.78 -18.38 16.91
CA GLU A 327 -21.41 -18.80 18.16
C GLU A 327 -22.37 -19.95 17.84
N SER A 328 -21.83 -21.13 17.53
CA SER A 328 -22.60 -22.37 17.43
C SER A 328 -21.69 -23.60 17.58
N ALA A 329 -21.35 -23.93 18.83
CA ALA A 329 -20.99 -25.29 19.25
C ALA A 329 -21.06 -25.40 20.79
N ALA A 330 -22.24 -25.10 21.36
CA ALA A 330 -22.55 -25.43 22.77
C ALA A 330 -24.05 -25.63 22.94
N LYS A 331 -24.59 -26.62 22.22
CA LYS A 331 -25.75 -27.42 22.63
C LYS A 331 -25.60 -28.78 21.94
N ASP A 332 -24.57 -29.52 22.33
CA ASP A 332 -24.60 -30.96 22.14
C ASP A 332 -25.51 -31.54 23.24
N PRO A 333 -26.54 -32.33 22.91
CA PRO A 333 -27.24 -33.14 23.89
C PRO A 333 -26.29 -34.26 24.37
N GLU A 334 -26.31 -34.52 25.68
CA GLU A 334 -25.50 -35.57 26.32
C GLU A 334 -25.65 -36.93 25.62
N PRO A 335 -24.56 -37.73 25.49
CA PRO A 335 -24.64 -39.05 24.89
C PRO A 335 -25.19 -40.05 25.93
N ALA A 336 -26.41 -40.54 25.69
CA ALA A 336 -26.89 -41.77 26.30
C ALA A 336 -26.16 -42.96 25.66
N ILE A 337 -25.36 -43.65 26.47
CA ILE A 337 -24.83 -44.97 26.16
C ILE A 337 -25.98 -45.96 26.34
N ASP A 338 -26.32 -46.73 25.31
CA ASP A 338 -26.79 -48.10 25.55
C ASP A 338 -26.43 -49.06 24.42
N ILE A 339 -26.17 -50.30 24.84
CA ILE A 339 -25.57 -51.39 24.10
C ILE A 339 -26.68 -52.34 23.60
N ALA A 340 -26.51 -52.77 22.34
CA ALA A 340 -26.95 -54.03 21.73
C ALA A 340 -28.40 -54.24 21.23
N ASP A 341 -28.40 -54.68 19.97
CA ASP A 341 -29.01 -55.90 19.40
C ASP A 341 -30.37 -55.87 18.70
N THR A 342 -30.29 -56.41 17.48
CA THR A 342 -31.29 -57.16 16.69
C THR A 342 -32.50 -56.50 16.02
N ALA A 343 -32.65 -56.92 14.76
CA ALA A 343 -33.87 -57.12 13.96
C ALA A 343 -34.31 -56.00 12.99
N GLU A 344 -34.02 -56.22 11.71
CA GLU A 344 -34.91 -55.92 10.57
C GLU A 344 -36.16 -56.82 10.61
N PRO A 345 -37.19 -56.67 9.74
CA PRO A 345 -37.54 -55.56 8.82
C PRO A 345 -39.02 -55.12 8.97
N GLU A 346 -39.47 -54.07 8.26
CA GLU A 346 -40.67 -54.14 7.41
C GLU A 346 -40.92 -52.86 6.59
N ALA A 347 -41.55 -53.06 5.44
CA ALA A 347 -41.82 -52.12 4.37
C ALA A 347 -43.16 -51.38 4.55
N ALA A 348 -43.28 -50.17 3.97
CA ALA A 348 -44.44 -49.64 3.22
C ALA A 348 -44.26 -48.12 3.00
N SER A 349 -44.22 -47.65 1.75
CA SER A 349 -45.25 -46.82 1.07
C SER A 349 -45.35 -45.36 1.58
N GLN A 350 -45.65 -44.30 0.84
CA GLN A 350 -45.95 -43.96 -0.56
C GLN A 350 -46.26 -42.44 -0.52
N GLY A 351 -46.03 -41.73 -1.64
CA GLY A 351 -46.62 -40.41 -1.95
C GLY A 351 -45.87 -39.20 -1.36
N ASP A 352 -45.72 -38.05 -2.01
CA ASP A 352 -46.24 -37.44 -3.24
C ASP A 352 -45.25 -36.28 -3.58
N GLN A 353 -44.84 -36.02 -4.83
CA GLN A 353 -45.44 -35.05 -5.79
C GLN A 353 -45.65 -33.65 -5.17
N ASP A 354 -45.21 -32.49 -5.70
CA ASP A 354 -44.89 -32.02 -7.06
C ASP A 354 -44.19 -30.63 -7.01
N HIS A 355 -43.71 -30.19 -8.18
CA HIS A 355 -43.64 -28.79 -8.70
C HIS A 355 -42.65 -27.79 -8.07
N ASP A 356 -42.05 -26.86 -8.81
CA ASP A 356 -41.79 -26.58 -10.24
C ASP A 356 -40.89 -25.32 -10.21
N SER A 357 -39.93 -25.26 -11.14
CA SER A 357 -39.39 -24.10 -11.89
C SER A 357 -39.16 -22.73 -11.18
N ASP A 358 -38.13 -21.95 -11.47
CA ASP A 358 -37.85 -21.32 -12.75
C ASP A 358 -36.39 -20.86 -12.89
N GLU A 359 -35.95 -20.86 -14.14
CA GLU A 359 -34.78 -20.21 -14.70
C GLU A 359 -34.95 -18.68 -14.64
N GLU A 360 -33.88 -17.94 -14.36
CA GLU A 360 -33.68 -16.65 -15.04
C GLU A 360 -32.19 -16.29 -15.08
N SER A 361 -31.71 -16.21 -16.32
CA SER A 361 -30.41 -15.73 -16.78
C SER A 361 -30.48 -14.22 -17.00
N GLU A 362 -29.45 -13.47 -16.57
CA GLU A 362 -29.11 -12.19 -17.21
C GLU A 362 -27.59 -12.04 -17.36
N GLU A 363 -27.20 -11.76 -18.60
CA GLU A 363 -25.88 -11.38 -19.09
C GLU A 363 -25.60 -9.88 -18.84
N LEU A 364 -24.35 -9.46 -19.17
CA LEU A 364 -23.83 -8.08 -19.35
C LEU A 364 -23.20 -7.48 -18.07
N ASP A 365 -21.99 -6.91 -18.04
CA ASP A 365 -21.26 -6.14 -19.06
C ASP A 365 -19.73 -6.38 -19.06
N GLU A 366 -19.14 -6.22 -20.24
CA GLU A 366 -17.72 -6.01 -20.52
C GLU A 366 -17.35 -4.51 -20.38
N ASP A 367 -16.04 -4.24 -20.20
CA ASP A 367 -15.33 -2.96 -20.35
C ASP A 367 -15.48 -1.84 -19.29
N PHE A 368 -14.52 -1.76 -18.36
CA PHE A 368 -13.97 -0.46 -17.91
C PHE A 368 -12.55 -0.64 -17.33
N ASP A 369 -11.54 -0.40 -18.16
CA ASP A 369 -10.11 -0.47 -17.84
C ASP A 369 -9.53 0.95 -17.87
N SER A 370 -9.50 1.66 -16.72
CA SER A 370 -8.76 2.92 -16.56
C SER A 370 -8.66 3.36 -15.08
N CYS A 371 -7.70 2.83 -14.31
CA CYS A 371 -7.33 3.37 -13.00
C CYS A 371 -6.03 4.21 -13.07
N TRP A 372 -5.64 4.62 -14.28
CA TRP A 372 -4.49 5.50 -14.53
C TRP A 372 -4.85 6.53 -15.61
N ASP A 373 -5.72 7.48 -15.28
CA ASP A 373 -5.81 8.75 -16.01
C ASP A 373 -5.32 9.88 -15.09
N GLU A 374 -4.31 10.62 -15.56
CA GLU A 374 -3.61 11.68 -14.82
C GLU A 374 -4.42 12.99 -14.67
N ASP A 375 -5.69 13.06 -15.05
CA ASP A 375 -6.43 14.32 -15.20
C ASP A 375 -7.78 14.39 -14.45
N TYR A 376 -7.81 14.12 -13.14
CA TYR A 376 -8.99 14.40 -12.31
C TYR A 376 -8.67 15.34 -11.13
N LEU A 377 -8.79 16.65 -11.38
CA LEU A 377 -8.88 17.68 -10.34
C LEU A 377 -10.33 18.12 -10.17
N PRO A 378 -10.99 17.90 -9.02
CA PRO A 378 -12.31 18.47 -8.78
C PRO A 378 -12.23 19.97 -8.48
N LEU A 379 -12.97 20.75 -9.27
CA LEU A 379 -13.20 22.19 -9.11
C LEU A 379 -13.87 22.48 -7.75
N ILE A 380 -13.16 23.18 -6.85
CA ILE A 380 -13.72 23.81 -5.66
C ILE A 380 -13.77 25.31 -5.91
N ALA A 381 -14.98 25.88 -5.94
CA ALA A 381 -15.20 27.32 -6.02
C ALA A 381 -14.70 28.04 -4.75
N PRO A 382 -14.04 29.21 -4.84
CA PRO A 382 -13.61 29.95 -3.67
C PRO A 382 -14.76 30.79 -3.08
N PRO A 383 -14.83 30.97 -1.75
CA PRO A 383 -15.74 31.93 -1.14
C PRO A 383 -15.18 33.36 -1.25
N GLU A 384 -16.10 34.31 -1.41
CA GLU A 384 -15.86 35.75 -1.39
C GLU A 384 -15.09 36.18 -0.14
N THR A 385 -14.05 37.01 -0.32
CA THR A 385 -13.42 37.72 0.80
C THR A 385 -13.32 39.20 0.50
N ASP A 386 -13.96 39.94 1.39
CA ASP A 386 -13.98 41.38 1.51
C ASP A 386 -12.61 41.92 1.97
N GLY A 387 -12.31 43.16 1.59
CA GLY A 387 -10.96 43.68 1.46
C GLY A 387 -10.12 43.84 2.73
N LEU A 388 -8.79 43.86 2.53
CA LEU A 388 -7.80 44.68 3.22
C LEU A 388 -6.43 44.52 2.53
N ARG A 389 -5.91 45.60 1.94
CA ARG A 389 -4.57 45.67 1.32
C ARG A 389 -3.48 45.93 2.38
N PRO A 390 -2.26 45.42 2.18
CA PRO A 390 -1.05 46.16 2.55
C PRO A 390 -0.17 46.46 1.32
N ALA A 391 0.53 47.59 1.41
CA ALA A 391 1.37 48.18 0.38
C ALA A 391 2.57 47.30 0.00
N VAL A 392 2.84 47.19 -1.30
CA VAL A 392 4.05 46.59 -1.86
C VAL A 392 4.70 47.60 -2.80
N VAL A 393 6.01 47.78 -2.62
CA VAL A 393 6.92 48.56 -3.44
C VAL A 393 6.80 48.10 -4.91
N SER A 394 6.49 49.03 -5.80
CA SER A 394 6.27 48.80 -7.23
C SER A 394 7.59 48.44 -7.94
N VAL A 395 7.64 47.24 -8.50
CA VAL A 395 8.52 46.90 -9.62
C VAL A 395 7.68 47.08 -10.88
N GLU A 396 8.13 47.96 -11.79
CA GLU A 396 7.43 48.28 -13.03
C GLU A 396 7.24 46.99 -13.87
N THR A 397 6.00 46.72 -14.26
CA THR A 397 5.66 45.67 -15.22
C THR A 397 5.28 46.36 -16.53
N THR A 398 6.10 46.19 -17.56
CA THR A 398 5.84 46.73 -18.90
C THR A 398 4.66 45.98 -19.52
N THR A 399 3.70 46.72 -20.05
CA THR A 399 2.46 46.18 -20.64
C THR A 399 2.66 45.77 -22.10
N LEU A 400 1.80 44.89 -22.63
CA LEU A 400 1.86 44.46 -24.04
C LEU A 400 1.65 45.62 -25.03
N GLU A 401 0.91 46.67 -24.64
CA GLU A 401 0.78 47.90 -25.42
C GLU A 401 2.11 48.66 -25.55
N GLU A 402 2.92 48.69 -24.49
CA GLU A 402 4.25 49.35 -24.50
C GLU A 402 5.28 48.60 -25.34
N LEU A 403 5.09 47.29 -25.56
CA LEU A 403 5.88 46.48 -26.48
C LEU A 403 5.42 46.60 -27.95
N GLY A 404 4.36 47.36 -28.21
CA GLY A 404 3.76 47.56 -29.53
C GLY A 404 3.13 46.28 -30.10
N CYS A 405 2.69 45.37 -29.23
CA CYS A 405 1.98 44.16 -29.65
C CYS A 405 0.49 44.47 -29.84
N ASP A 406 -0.10 44.03 -30.94
CA ASP A 406 -1.54 44.11 -31.18
C ASP A 406 -2.19 42.71 -31.22
N ASP A 407 -3.52 42.68 -31.14
CA ASP A 407 -4.32 41.45 -31.08
C ASP A 407 -4.23 40.58 -32.35
N SER A 408 -3.58 41.05 -33.42
CA SER A 408 -3.36 40.28 -34.64
C SER A 408 -2.05 39.48 -34.63
N MET A 409 -1.16 39.72 -33.66
CA MET A 409 0.13 39.05 -33.56
C MET A 409 0.01 37.67 -32.90
N ASN A 410 0.70 36.68 -33.46
CA ASN A 410 0.75 35.34 -32.87
C ASN A 410 1.81 35.25 -31.75
N ALA A 411 1.76 34.16 -30.97
CA ALA A 411 2.61 33.98 -29.79
C ALA A 411 4.12 34.05 -30.10
N ASP A 412 4.55 33.59 -31.27
CA ASP A 412 5.96 33.64 -31.68
C ASP A 412 6.41 35.06 -32.00
N GLU A 413 5.54 35.86 -32.63
CA GLU A 413 5.81 37.28 -32.92
C GLU A 413 5.89 38.13 -31.64
N VAL A 414 5.00 37.86 -30.68
CA VAL A 414 5.04 38.49 -29.35
C VAL A 414 6.31 38.08 -28.60
N ALA A 415 6.70 36.81 -28.65
CA ALA A 415 7.93 36.34 -28.02
C ALA A 415 9.18 37.01 -28.61
N MET A 416 9.24 37.19 -29.94
CA MET A 416 10.34 37.90 -30.59
C MET A 416 10.44 39.37 -30.18
N ARG A 417 9.30 40.05 -29.99
CA ARG A 417 9.25 41.44 -29.46
C ARG A 417 9.76 41.54 -28.04
N VAL A 418 9.38 40.59 -27.17
CA VAL A 418 9.87 40.51 -25.79
C VAL A 418 11.39 40.28 -25.75
N ILE A 419 11.90 39.38 -26.60
CA ILE A 419 13.35 39.09 -26.69
C ILE A 419 14.12 40.33 -27.18
N GLN A 420 13.60 41.04 -28.19
CA GLN A 420 14.22 42.26 -28.68
C GLN A 420 14.25 43.34 -27.61
N TRP A 421 13.14 43.58 -26.89
CA TRP A 421 13.07 44.55 -25.80
C TRP A 421 14.04 44.21 -24.67
N GLN A 422 14.17 42.95 -24.27
CA GLN A 422 15.13 42.51 -23.24
C GLN A 422 16.60 42.71 -23.67
N SER A 423 16.88 42.67 -24.98
CA SER A 423 18.23 42.95 -25.51
C SER A 423 18.56 44.44 -25.51
N GLU A 424 17.55 45.30 -25.71
CA GLU A 424 17.70 46.75 -25.72
C GLU A 424 17.75 47.33 -24.29
N TYR A 425 17.13 46.64 -23.31
CA TYR A 425 17.06 47.06 -21.91
C TYR A 425 17.47 45.93 -20.93
N PRO A 426 18.76 45.52 -20.91
CA PRO A 426 19.21 44.46 -20.01
C PRO A 426 19.16 44.90 -18.53
N PRO A 427 18.74 44.02 -17.60
CA PRO A 427 18.66 44.36 -16.18
C PRO A 427 20.06 44.54 -15.55
N PRO A 428 20.20 45.39 -14.51
CA PRO A 428 21.49 45.65 -13.89
C PRO A 428 22.03 44.39 -13.17
N THR A 429 23.14 43.85 -13.67
CA THR A 429 23.83 42.69 -13.06
C THR A 429 24.56 43.06 -11.77
N SER A 430 24.28 42.33 -10.69
CA SER A 430 25.00 42.37 -9.42
C SER A 430 26.44 41.85 -9.57
N ARG A 431 27.42 42.75 -9.45
CA ARG A 431 28.85 42.44 -9.48
C ARG A 431 29.46 42.73 -8.11
N ALA A 432 29.59 41.73 -7.24
CA ALA A 432 30.55 41.72 -6.13
C ALA A 432 30.59 40.32 -5.49
N LEU A 433 31.67 39.58 -5.71
CA LEU A 433 32.38 38.75 -4.71
C LEU A 433 33.42 37.90 -5.46
N GLN A 434 34.59 38.50 -5.70
CA GLN A 434 35.85 37.78 -5.85
C GLN A 434 37.00 38.79 -5.72
N SER A 435 37.64 38.80 -4.55
CA SER A 435 39.10 38.84 -4.37
C SER A 435 39.43 39.34 -2.97
N SER A 436 40.06 38.50 -2.13
CA SER A 436 41.32 38.81 -1.42
C SER A 436 41.51 37.88 -0.21
N PHE A 437 42.28 36.82 -0.40
CA PHE A 437 43.17 36.27 0.64
C PHE A 437 44.58 36.68 0.24
N PHE A 438 45.24 37.53 1.04
CA PHE A 438 46.69 37.53 1.27
C PHE A 438 47.00 38.52 2.41
N THR A 439 47.45 38.00 3.55
CA THR A 439 48.18 38.73 4.61
C THR A 439 49.62 38.99 4.13
N PRO A 440 50.32 40.04 4.62
CA PRO A 440 51.09 39.87 5.86
C PRO A 440 51.31 41.14 6.74
N ALA A 441 51.48 40.86 8.05
CA ALA A 441 52.51 41.37 8.97
C ALA A 441 52.85 42.89 9.13
N TYR A 442 52.75 43.31 10.40
CA TYR A 442 53.69 44.11 11.22
C TYR A 442 53.76 45.66 11.16
N HIS A 443 53.83 46.18 12.40
CA HIS A 443 54.38 47.44 12.94
C HIS A 443 53.59 48.75 12.85
N GLY A 444 53.40 49.33 14.06
CA GLY A 444 52.85 50.66 14.35
C GLY A 444 52.29 50.67 15.77
#